data_AF-A0A6G8I8F6-F1
#
_entry.id   AF-A0A6G8I8F6-F1
#
_cell.length_a   1.000
_cell.length_b   1.000
_cell.length_c   1.000
_cell.angle_alpha   90.00
_cell.angle_beta   90.00
_cell.angle_gamma   90.00
#
_symmetry.space_group_name_H-M   'P 1'
#
loop_
_entity.id
_entity.type
_entity.pdbx_description
1 polymer ?
#
loop_
_entity_poly.entity_id
_entity_poly.type
_entity_poly.pdbx_seq_one_letter_code
_entity_poly.pdbx_strand_id
1 'polypeptide(L)'
;MKQGVSSTGHHEESAEQRDYVKGLVLAFVLTVASFSVVWFKLLTGPAALILLGILALVQCAAQIRYFLHVDGRSHRDDLLLILFTSLIVLIIVGGTIWILWNQHARMM
;
A
#
# COMPACT_ATOMS: atom_id res chain seq x y z
N MET A 1 47.50 -13.81 -14.18
CA MET A 1 46.62 -13.39 -15.31
C MET A 1 45.23 -13.94 -15.01
N LYS A 2 44.39 -13.18 -14.29
CA LYS A 2 43.41 -12.18 -14.77
C LYS A 2 42.15 -12.82 -15.41
N GLN A 3 41.07 -12.70 -14.65
CA GLN A 3 39.68 -12.44 -15.08
C GLN A 3 38.89 -13.60 -15.69
N GLY A 4 38.08 -14.23 -14.83
CA GLY A 4 36.86 -14.98 -15.19
C GLY A 4 35.64 -14.43 -14.43
N VAL A 5 35.58 -13.11 -14.21
CA VAL A 5 34.42 -12.40 -13.66
C VAL A 5 33.72 -11.68 -14.80
N SER A 6 32.39 -11.68 -14.78
CA SER A 6 31.42 -10.97 -15.63
C SER A 6 30.88 -11.75 -16.84
N SER A 7 29.69 -12.35 -16.68
CA SER A 7 28.68 -12.51 -17.76
C SER A 7 27.31 -13.07 -17.32
N THR A 8 26.99 -13.16 -16.01
CA THR A 8 25.66 -13.64 -15.56
C THR A 8 24.91 -12.63 -14.66
N GLY A 9 25.34 -11.37 -14.63
CA GLY A 9 24.75 -10.33 -13.76
C GLY A 9 23.60 -9.51 -14.36
N HIS A 10 23.30 -9.64 -15.66
CA HIS A 10 22.40 -8.69 -16.34
C HIS A 10 20.91 -9.11 -16.41
N HIS A 11 20.57 -10.36 -16.07
CA HIS A 11 19.18 -10.84 -16.15
C HIS A 11 18.42 -10.82 -14.81
N GLU A 12 19.11 -10.75 -13.66
CA GLU A 12 18.47 -10.78 -12.34
C GLU A 12 18.06 -9.38 -11.85
N GLU A 13 18.88 -8.34 -12.05
CA GLU A 13 18.50 -6.94 -11.73
C GLU A 13 17.23 -6.49 -12.47
N SER A 14 17.05 -6.97 -13.70
CA SER A 14 15.90 -6.65 -14.54
C SER A 14 14.57 -7.19 -13.96
N ALA A 15 14.61 -8.27 -13.16
CA ALA A 15 13.41 -8.88 -12.60
C ALA A 15 12.93 -8.12 -11.35
N GLU A 16 13.83 -7.76 -10.44
CA GLU A 16 13.54 -6.93 -9.25
C GLU A 16 13.04 -5.53 -9.64
N GLN A 17 13.68 -4.89 -10.62
CA GLN A 17 13.27 -3.57 -11.11
C GLN A 17 11.85 -3.59 -11.70
N ARG A 18 11.45 -4.69 -12.38
CA ARG A 18 10.12 -4.83 -12.99
C ARG A 18 9.00 -4.93 -11.97
N ASP A 19 9.23 -5.56 -10.82
CA ASP A 19 8.20 -5.65 -9.78
C ASP A 19 8.05 -4.34 -9.00
N TYR A 20 9.14 -3.56 -8.84
CA TYR A 20 9.06 -2.19 -8.33
C TYR A 20 8.26 -1.27 -9.26
N VAL A 21 8.51 -1.37 -10.58
CA VAL A 21 7.80 -0.58 -11.60
C VAL A 21 6.31 -0.98 -11.69
N LYS A 22 5.97 -2.27 -11.58
CA LYS A 22 4.55 -2.68 -11.51
C LYS A 22 3.83 -2.06 -10.32
N GLY A 23 4.53 -1.90 -9.21
CA GLY A 23 3.97 -1.27 -8.01
C GLY A 23 3.73 0.21 -8.11
N LEU A 24 4.72 0.88 -8.68
CA LEU A 24 4.61 2.27 -9.05
C LEU A 24 3.40 2.49 -9.97
N VAL A 25 3.23 1.64 -10.98
CA VAL A 25 2.13 1.74 -11.94
C VAL A 25 0.78 1.46 -11.26
N LEU A 26 0.65 0.43 -10.40
CA LEU A 26 -0.62 0.15 -9.72
C LEU A 26 -1.01 1.28 -8.76
N ALA A 27 -0.05 1.79 -7.97
CA ALA A 27 -0.28 2.92 -7.06
C ALA A 27 -0.63 4.21 -7.83
N PHE A 28 0.01 4.43 -8.98
CA PHE A 28 -0.29 5.56 -9.85
C PHE A 28 -1.71 5.46 -10.44
N VAL A 29 -2.10 4.29 -10.95
CA VAL A 29 -3.45 4.05 -11.49
C VAL A 29 -4.52 4.24 -10.41
N LEU A 30 -4.32 3.72 -9.18
CA LEU A 30 -5.25 3.94 -8.09
C LEU A 30 -5.36 5.42 -7.68
N THR A 31 -4.24 6.14 -7.68
CA THR A 31 -4.24 7.58 -7.38
C THR A 31 -5.03 8.34 -8.43
N VAL A 32 -4.78 8.06 -9.71
CA VAL A 32 -5.52 8.64 -10.84
C VAL A 32 -7.00 8.28 -10.77
N ALA A 33 -7.36 7.04 -10.42
CA ALA A 33 -8.73 6.62 -10.23
C ALA A 33 -9.41 7.39 -9.09
N SER A 34 -8.74 7.55 -7.95
CA SER A 34 -9.25 8.33 -6.81
C SER A 34 -9.45 9.79 -7.17
N PHE A 35 -8.50 10.40 -7.88
CA PHE A 35 -8.62 11.77 -8.37
C PHE A 35 -9.76 11.92 -9.39
N SER A 36 -9.94 10.95 -10.29
CA SER A 36 -11.00 10.97 -11.30
C SER A 36 -12.39 10.94 -10.65
N VAL A 37 -12.58 10.09 -9.64
CA VAL A 37 -13.85 10.01 -8.88
C VAL A 37 -14.23 11.36 -8.26
N VAL A 38 -13.27 12.09 -7.69
CA VAL A 38 -13.50 13.44 -7.12
C VAL A 38 -13.71 14.48 -8.22
N TRP A 39 -12.86 14.45 -9.26
CA TRP A 39 -12.82 15.46 -10.31
C TRP A 39 -14.12 15.49 -11.12
N PHE A 40 -14.68 14.32 -11.43
CA PHE A 40 -15.94 14.23 -12.14
C PHE A 40 -17.17 14.51 -11.25
N LYS A 41 -16.99 14.75 -9.93
CA LYS A 41 -18.09 14.97 -8.96
C LYS A 41 -19.24 13.96 -9.13
N LEU A 42 -18.89 12.69 -9.42
CA LEU A 42 -19.87 11.69 -9.84
C LEU A 42 -20.88 11.34 -8.72
N LEU A 43 -20.55 11.62 -7.45
CA LEU A 43 -21.42 11.39 -6.28
C LEU A 43 -21.44 12.61 -5.35
N THR A 44 -22.63 13.02 -4.90
CA THR A 44 -22.84 14.18 -4.02
C THR A 44 -22.79 13.77 -2.54
N GLY A 45 -22.00 14.47 -1.74
CA GLY A 45 -22.04 14.42 -0.26
C GLY A 45 -21.40 13.16 0.36
N PRO A 46 -22.09 12.44 1.28
CA PRO A 46 -21.49 11.40 2.12
C PRO A 46 -21.00 10.18 1.33
N ALA A 47 -21.60 9.88 0.18
CA ALA A 47 -21.21 8.73 -0.63
C ALA A 47 -19.82 8.92 -1.29
N ALA A 48 -19.45 10.16 -1.63
CA ALA A 48 -18.10 10.46 -2.11
C ALA A 48 -17.05 10.26 -1.00
N LEU A 49 -17.36 10.65 0.24
CA LEU A 49 -16.45 10.48 1.38
C LEU A 49 -16.20 8.99 1.69
N ILE A 50 -17.25 8.17 1.66
CA ILE A 50 -17.11 6.72 1.87
C ILE A 50 -16.25 6.10 0.76
N LEU A 51 -16.53 6.43 -0.50
CA LEU A 51 -15.77 5.91 -1.64
C LEU A 51 -14.29 6.34 -1.57
N LEU A 52 -14.01 7.60 -1.23
CA LEU A 52 -12.64 8.08 -1.02
C LEU A 52 -11.94 7.35 0.13
N GLY A 53 -12.65 7.10 1.23
CA GLY A 53 -12.12 6.34 2.36
C GLY A 53 -11.72 4.92 1.95
N ILE A 54 -12.56 4.25 1.15
CA ILE A 54 -12.25 2.92 0.61
C ILE A 54 -11.04 3.00 -0.32
N LEU A 55 -11.00 3.94 -1.26
CA LEU A 55 -9.86 4.08 -2.19
C LEU A 55 -8.56 4.41 -1.44
N ALA A 56 -8.61 5.23 -0.39
CA ALA A 56 -7.47 5.53 0.46
C ALA A 56 -6.97 4.28 1.21
N LEU A 57 -7.87 3.44 1.71
CA LEU A 57 -7.51 2.19 2.38
C LEU A 57 -6.84 1.20 1.41
N VAL A 58 -7.39 1.06 0.21
CA VAL A 58 -6.79 0.25 -0.86
C VAL A 58 -5.44 0.81 -1.27
N GLN A 59 -5.29 2.14 -1.33
CA GLN A 59 -4.00 2.79 -1.63
C GLN A 59 -2.95 2.50 -0.55
N CYS A 60 -3.31 2.58 0.73
CA CYS A 60 -2.43 2.17 1.83
C CYS A 60 -1.98 0.71 1.68
N ALA A 61 -2.91 -0.20 1.38
CA ALA A 61 -2.59 -1.60 1.17
C ALA A 61 -1.66 -1.83 -0.05
N ALA A 62 -1.91 -1.13 -1.16
CA ALA A 62 -1.07 -1.20 -2.35
C ALA A 62 0.35 -0.69 -2.09
N GLN A 63 0.48 0.41 -1.34
CA GLN A 63 1.78 0.97 -0.96
C GLN A 63 2.57 -0.01 -0.09
N ILE A 64 1.93 -0.65 0.90
CA ILE A 64 2.55 -1.69 1.72
C ILE A 64 2.98 -2.89 0.85
N ARG A 65 2.15 -3.32 -0.11
CA ARG A 65 2.44 -4.50 -0.95
C ARG A 65 3.63 -4.32 -1.89
N TYR A 66 3.81 -3.12 -2.42
CA TYR A 66 4.77 -2.83 -3.48
C TYR A 66 6.04 -2.13 -3.03
N PHE A 67 5.93 -1.22 -2.07
CA PHE A 67 7.10 -0.53 -1.52
C PHE A 67 7.84 -1.43 -0.52
N LEU A 68 7.09 -2.27 0.20
CA LEU A 68 7.63 -3.32 1.04
C LEU A 68 7.69 -4.59 0.19
N HIS A 69 8.72 -4.65 -0.64
CA HIS A 69 9.02 -5.76 -1.51
C HIS A 69 9.21 -7.05 -0.68
N VAL A 70 8.10 -7.76 -0.42
CA VAL A 70 8.14 -9.13 0.12
C VAL A 70 8.68 -10.00 -1.00
N ASP A 71 10.00 -10.08 -1.07
CA ASP A 71 10.68 -11.02 -1.94
C ASP A 71 10.35 -12.42 -1.42
N GLY A 72 9.49 -13.13 -2.14
CA GLY A 72 8.97 -14.44 -1.76
C GLY A 72 10.04 -15.54 -1.70
N ARG A 73 11.32 -15.20 -1.78
CA ARG A 73 12.42 -16.16 -1.91
C ARG A 73 13.29 -16.40 -0.69
N SER A 74 13.26 -15.63 0.42
CA SER A 74 14.18 -16.01 1.52
C SER A 74 13.85 -15.67 2.99
N HIS A 75 12.84 -14.87 3.36
CA HIS A 75 12.67 -14.53 4.79
C HIS A 75 11.21 -14.55 5.22
N ARG A 76 10.70 -15.75 5.56
CA ARG A 76 9.35 -15.93 6.13
C ARG A 76 9.13 -15.09 7.39
N ASP A 77 10.20 -14.86 8.13
CA ASP A 77 10.20 -14.02 9.34
C ASP A 77 9.95 -12.55 9.01
N ASP A 78 10.51 -12.02 7.92
CA ASP A 78 10.29 -10.63 7.49
C ASP A 78 8.84 -10.40 7.06
N LEU A 79 8.27 -11.36 6.31
CA LEU A 79 6.83 -11.33 5.97
C LEU A 79 5.93 -11.37 7.23
N LEU A 80 6.32 -12.13 8.25
CA LEU A 80 5.59 -12.20 9.51
C LEU A 80 5.69 -10.89 10.30
N LEU A 81 6.87 -10.26 10.36
CA LEU A 81 7.06 -8.94 10.97
C LEU A 81 6.21 -7.88 10.28
N ILE A 82 6.21 -7.87 8.94
CA ILE A 82 5.41 -6.94 8.13
C ILE A 82 3.93 -7.11 8.41
N LEU A 83 3.44 -8.35 8.39
CA LEU A 83 2.03 -8.66 8.68
C LEU A 83 1.67 -8.20 10.09
N PHE A 84 2.55 -8.44 11.06
CA PHE A 84 2.36 -8.05 12.45
C PHE A 84 2.30 -6.52 12.61
N THR A 85 3.24 -5.78 12.01
CA THR A 85 3.22 -4.32 12.03
C THR A 85 1.97 -3.76 11.33
N SER A 86 1.58 -4.32 10.19
CA SER A 86 0.35 -3.92 9.49
C SER A 86 -0.90 -4.16 10.34
N LEU A 87 -0.96 -5.28 11.06
CA LEU A 87 -2.05 -5.59 11.98
C LEU A 87 -2.12 -4.57 13.12
N ILE A 88 -0.98 -4.23 13.73
CA ILE A 88 -0.90 -3.20 14.77
C ILE A 88 -1.42 -1.85 14.26
N VAL A 89 -0.98 -1.41 13.07
CA VAL A 89 -1.44 -0.16 12.47
C VAL A 89 -2.95 -0.17 12.26
N LEU A 90 -3.52 -1.28 11.78
CA LEU A 90 -4.96 -1.41 11.55
C LEU A 90 -5.76 -1.33 12.86
N ILE A 91 -5.25 -1.95 13.94
CA ILE A 91 -5.84 -1.86 15.28
C ILE A 91 -5.75 -0.43 15.82
N ILE A 92 -4.61 0.25 15.68
CA ILE A 92 -4.43 1.62 16.18
C ILE A 92 -5.37 2.59 15.45
N VAL A 93 -5.43 2.52 14.12
CA VAL A 93 -6.29 3.41 13.31
C VAL A 93 -7.76 3.13 13.60
N GLY A 94 -8.18 1.86 13.54
CA GLY A 94 -9.56 1.47 13.85
C GLY A 94 -9.96 1.80 15.28
N GLY A 95 -9.08 1.53 16.24
CA GLY A 95 -9.27 1.85 17.65
C GLY A 95 -9.38 3.36 17.89
N THR A 96 -8.56 4.16 17.22
CA THR A 96 -8.60 5.62 17.35
C THR A 96 -9.91 6.19 16.81
N ILE A 97 -10.37 5.73 15.63
CA ILE A 97 -11.67 6.14 15.08
C ILE A 97 -12.81 5.75 16.04
N TRP A 98 -12.78 4.52 16.58
CA TRP A 98 -13.78 4.06 17.55
C TRP A 98 -13.80 4.89 18.83
N ILE A 99 -12.63 5.15 19.40
CA ILE A 99 -12.48 5.94 20.64
C ILE A 99 -13.00 7.36 20.42
N LEU A 100 -12.63 8.01 19.31
CA LEU A 100 -13.08 9.36 18.99
C LEU A 100 -14.60 9.41 18.80
N TRP A 101 -15.19 8.42 18.13
CA TRP A 101 -16.64 8.33 17.97
C TRP A 101 -17.36 8.16 19.32
N ASN A 102 -16.89 7.23 20.16
CA ASN A 102 -17.44 7.02 21.50
C ASN A 102 -17.26 8.26 22.39
N GLN A 103 -16.13 8.96 22.30
CA GLN A 103 -15.89 10.18 23.06
C GLN A 103 -16.81 11.32 22.62
N HIS A 104 -16.98 11.49 21.31
CA HIS A 104 -17.90 12.48 20.76
C HIS A 104 -19.34 12.24 21.22
N ALA A 105 -19.80 10.99 21.22
CA ALA A 105 -21.11 10.60 21.71
C ALA A 105 -21.30 10.77 23.24
N ARG A 106 -20.23 10.92 24.02
CA ARG A 106 -20.27 11.12 25.48
C ARG A 106 -20.07 12.57 25.90
N MET A 107 -19.44 13.39 25.04
CA MET A 107 -19.20 14.81 25.30
C MET A 107 -20.30 15.72 24.69
N MET A 108 -21.13 15.19 23.81
CA MET A 108 -22.40 15.81 23.39
C MET A 108 -23.55 15.22 24.22
#